data_AF-A0AAU6CH66-F1
#
_entry.id   AF-A0AAU6CH66-F1
#
_cell.length_a   1.000
_cell.length_b   1.000
_cell.length_c   1.000
_cell.angle_alpha   90.00
_cell.angle_beta   90.00
_cell.angle_gamma   90.00
#
_symmetry.space_group_name_H-M   'P 1'
#
loop_
_entity.id
_entity.type
_entity.pdbx_description
1 polymer ?
#
loop_
_entity_poly.entity_id
_entity_poly.type
_entity_poly.pdbx_seq_one_letter_code
_entity_poly.pdbx_strand_id
1 'polypeptide(L)'
;MADFATVDDVNGRLIGRDLTDGERVKIPALLADASAKMRERVPDIDTRQPDTAKGVCCAMVLRVVLNPEGKRQQSVDDYSYTTDSARSSGELYLTPQELADLRPAVGGRAFSIVPGSP
;
A
#
# COMPACT_ATOMS: atom_id res chain seq x y z
N MET A 1 -11.68 0.63 16.13
CA MET A 1 -11.76 1.15 14.74
C MET A 1 -11.34 0.02 13.84
N ALA A 2 -12.10 -0.31 12.80
CA ALA A 2 -11.83 -1.51 11.99
C ALA A 2 -10.68 -1.26 10.99
N ASP A 3 -9.86 -2.29 10.76
CA ASP A 3 -8.82 -2.27 9.72
C ASP A 3 -9.46 -2.49 8.35
N PHE A 4 -8.90 -1.87 7.30
CA PHE A 4 -9.44 -2.02 5.93
C PHE A 4 -9.21 -3.42 5.34
N ALA A 5 -8.19 -4.11 5.83
CA ALA A 5 -7.78 -5.42 5.35
C ALA A 5 -7.39 -6.31 6.52
N THR A 6 -7.38 -7.63 6.29
CA THR A 6 -7.02 -8.65 7.27
C THR A 6 -5.69 -9.32 6.94
N VAL A 7 -5.14 -10.10 7.87
CA VAL A 7 -3.93 -10.90 7.65
C VAL A 7 -4.12 -11.89 6.49
N ASP A 8 -5.30 -12.51 6.37
CA ASP A 8 -5.63 -13.41 5.26
C ASP A 8 -5.66 -12.70 3.91
N ASP A 9 -6.14 -11.45 3.85
CA ASP A 9 -6.10 -10.67 2.61
C ASP A 9 -4.66 -10.39 2.15
N VAL A 10 -3.75 -10.17 3.09
CA VAL A 10 -2.32 -10.00 2.81
C VAL A 10 -1.72 -11.33 2.36
N ASN A 11 -2.02 -12.43 3.04
CA ASN A 11 -1.51 -13.77 2.66
C ASN A 11 -1.98 -14.17 1.27
N GLY A 12 -3.28 -13.98 0.96
CA GLY A 12 -3.85 -14.35 -0.34
C GLY A 12 -3.34 -13.52 -1.52
N ARG A 13 -2.72 -12.36 -1.25
CA ARG A 13 -2.08 -11.50 -2.26
C ARG A 13 -0.57 -11.71 -2.36
N LEU A 14 0.02 -12.45 -1.43
CA LEU A 14 1.45 -12.77 -1.45
C LEU A 14 1.68 -13.86 -2.50
N ILE A 15 2.49 -13.57 -3.52
CA ILE A 15 2.75 -14.52 -4.61
C ILE A 15 4.07 -15.25 -4.33
N GLY A 16 4.02 -16.58 -4.30
CA GLY A 16 5.21 -17.44 -4.27
C GLY A 16 5.78 -17.74 -2.88
N ARG A 17 5.16 -17.26 -1.79
CA ARG A 17 5.40 -17.73 -0.42
C ARG A 17 4.21 -17.43 0.49
N ASP A 18 4.11 -18.14 1.61
CA ASP A 18 3.22 -17.81 2.71
C ASP A 18 3.89 -16.87 3.73
N LEU A 19 3.06 -16.23 4.55
CA LEU A 19 3.52 -15.44 5.69
C LEU A 19 4.18 -16.31 6.76
N THR A 20 5.38 -15.91 7.17
CA THR A 20 6.10 -16.46 8.31
C THR A 20 5.43 -16.05 9.63
N ASP A 21 5.67 -16.80 10.71
CA ASP A 21 5.10 -16.49 12.03
C ASP A 21 5.49 -15.09 12.52
N GLY A 22 6.71 -14.65 12.25
CA GLY A 22 7.18 -13.30 12.61
C GLY A 22 6.46 -12.20 11.83
N GLU A 23 6.08 -12.44 10.58
CA GLU A 23 5.30 -11.50 9.78
C GLU A 23 3.84 -11.48 10.23
N ARG A 24 3.24 -12.66 10.52
CA ARG A 24 1.86 -12.77 11.01
C ARG A 24 1.61 -11.99 12.31
N VAL A 25 2.61 -11.92 13.19
CA VAL A 25 2.54 -11.12 14.42
C VAL A 25 2.59 -9.61 14.14
N LYS A 26 3.34 -9.18 13.11
CA LYS A 26 3.53 -7.77 12.77
C LYS A 26 2.44 -7.18 11.88
N ILE A 27 1.84 -8.00 11.00
CA ILE A 27 0.87 -7.54 10.01
C ILE A 27 -0.33 -6.81 10.63
N PRO A 28 -0.95 -7.27 11.73
CA PRO A 28 -2.03 -6.53 12.37
C PRO A 28 -1.65 -5.10 12.78
N ALA A 29 -0.45 -4.91 13.33
CA ALA A 29 0.05 -3.58 13.68
C ALA A 29 0.28 -2.72 12.42
N LEU A 30 0.87 -3.30 11.37
CA LEU A 30 1.08 -2.62 10.09
C LEU A 30 -0.24 -2.22 9.41
N LEU A 31 -1.27 -3.06 9.51
CA LEU A 31 -2.60 -2.79 8.98
C LEU A 31 -3.29 -1.64 9.73
N ALA A 32 -3.15 -1.60 11.06
CA ALA A 32 -3.67 -0.51 11.87
C ALA A 32 -3.00 0.83 11.52
N ASP A 33 -1.67 0.83 11.45
CA ASP A 33 -0.88 2.01 11.09
C ASP A 33 -1.17 2.49 9.67
N ALA A 34 -1.25 1.58 8.69
CA ALA A 34 -1.61 1.90 7.32
C ALA A 34 -3.02 2.52 7.26
N SER A 35 -3.99 1.91 7.95
CA SER A 35 -5.36 2.40 7.99
C SER A 35 -5.45 3.79 8.62
N ALA A 36 -4.72 4.05 9.70
CA ALA A 36 -4.64 5.38 10.33
C ALA A 36 -4.05 6.43 9.35
N LYS A 37 -2.95 6.08 8.67
CA LYS A 37 -2.26 6.97 7.73
C LYS A 37 -3.10 7.28 6.49
N MET A 38 -3.88 6.31 6.03
CA MET A 38 -4.83 6.50 4.93
C MET A 38 -5.96 7.46 5.33
N ARG A 39 -6.53 7.31 6.54
CA ARG A 39 -7.57 8.22 7.06
C ARG A 39 -7.05 9.64 7.29
N GLU A 40 -5.80 9.79 7.74
CA GLU A 40 -5.16 11.10 7.88
C GLU A 40 -5.09 11.85 6.53
N ARG A 41 -4.84 11.13 5.43
CA ARG A 41 -4.74 11.71 4.09
C ARG A 41 -6.08 11.84 3.38
N VAL A 42 -7.01 10.93 3.64
CA VAL A 42 -8.33 10.83 3.01
C VAL A 42 -9.36 10.50 4.10
N PRO A 43 -9.94 11.50 4.77
CA PRO A 43 -10.83 11.27 5.92
C PRO A 43 -12.13 10.54 5.58
N ASP A 44 -12.62 10.63 4.34
CA ASP A 44 -13.87 9.99 3.88
C ASP A 44 -13.66 8.61 3.21
N ILE A 45 -12.49 8.00 3.41
CA ILE A 45 -12.11 6.77 2.69
C ILE A 45 -12.96 5.55 3.08
N ASP A 46 -13.35 5.45 4.36
CA ASP A 46 -14.15 4.34 4.89
C ASP A 46 -15.54 4.25 4.23
N THR A 47 -16.14 5.38 3.85
CA THR A 47 -17.50 5.44 3.32
C THR A 47 -17.54 5.43 1.81
N ARG A 48 -16.51 5.98 1.15
CA ARG A 48 -16.53 6.22 -0.29
C ARG A 48 -16.06 5.04 -1.12
N GLN A 49 -14.95 4.42 -0.71
CA GLN A 49 -14.25 3.42 -1.51
C GLN A 49 -13.60 2.34 -0.63
N PRO A 50 -14.41 1.55 0.11
CA PRO A 50 -13.88 0.54 1.02
C PRO A 50 -13.03 -0.52 0.30
N ASP A 51 -13.41 -0.92 -0.92
CA ASP A 51 -12.66 -1.92 -1.71
C ASP A 51 -11.31 -1.39 -2.21
N THR A 52 -11.26 -0.16 -2.71
CA THR A 52 -10.02 0.50 -3.13
C THR A 52 -9.10 0.71 -1.93
N ALA A 53 -9.66 1.13 -0.79
CA ALA A 53 -8.92 1.30 0.46
C ALA A 53 -8.30 -0.02 0.93
N LYS A 54 -9.09 -1.11 0.91
CA LYS A 54 -8.58 -2.45 1.20
C LYS A 54 -7.40 -2.82 0.30
N GLY A 55 -7.52 -2.56 -1.01
CA GLY A 55 -6.45 -2.83 -1.97
C GLY A 55 -5.16 -2.05 -1.70
N VAL A 56 -5.28 -0.76 -1.42
CA VAL A 56 -4.13 0.11 -1.11
C VAL A 56 -3.49 -0.28 0.22
N CYS A 57 -4.29 -0.57 1.26
CA CYS A 57 -3.80 -1.00 2.57
C CYS A 57 -2.98 -2.29 2.45
N CYS A 58 -3.48 -3.30 1.73
CA CYS A 58 -2.73 -4.52 1.45
C CYS A 58 -1.42 -4.23 0.69
N ALA A 59 -1.45 -3.36 -0.32
CA ALA A 59 -0.26 -3.02 -1.10
C ALA A 59 0.81 -2.32 -0.26
N MET A 60 0.42 -1.43 0.66
CA MET A 60 1.33 -0.79 1.60
C MET A 60 2.02 -1.81 2.51
N VAL A 61 1.25 -2.72 3.12
CA VAL A 61 1.79 -3.74 4.02
C VAL A 61 2.69 -4.72 3.26
N LEU A 62 2.27 -5.19 2.08
CA LEU A 62 3.08 -6.09 1.24
C LEU A 62 4.42 -5.47 0.85
N ARG A 63 4.48 -4.15 0.60
CA ARG A 63 5.76 -3.47 0.33
C ARG A 63 6.72 -3.53 1.51
N VAL A 64 6.21 -3.33 2.72
CA VAL A 64 7.02 -3.42 3.95
C VAL A 64 7.47 -4.86 4.20
N VAL A 65 6.59 -5.84 3.97
CA VAL A 65 6.88 -7.27 4.14
C VAL A 65 7.88 -7.79 3.09
N LEU A 66 7.77 -7.34 1.84
CA LEU A 66 8.67 -7.72 0.75
C LEU A 66 10.00 -6.96 0.77
N ASN A 67 10.02 -5.73 1.32
CA ASN A 67 11.23 -4.92 1.44
C ASN A 67 11.41 -4.36 2.87
N PRO A 68 11.63 -5.23 3.88
CA PRO A 68 11.74 -4.81 5.27
C PRO A 68 13.02 -4.00 5.54
N GLU A 69 14.06 -4.16 4.72
CA GLU A 69 15.34 -3.47 4.87
C GLU A 69 15.43 -2.19 4.02
N GLY A 70 14.37 -1.84 3.29
CA GLY A 70 14.34 -0.63 2.46
C GLY A 70 15.42 -0.60 1.38
N LYS A 71 15.94 -1.77 0.96
CA LYS A 71 17.04 -1.85 0.01
C LYS A 71 16.61 -1.26 -1.32
N ARG A 72 17.19 -0.10 -1.64
CA ARG A 72 17.08 0.56 -2.95
C ARG A 72 17.57 -0.41 -4.02
N GLN A 73 16.74 -0.66 -5.03
CA GLN A 73 17.27 -1.11 -6.31
C GLN A 73 18.29 -0.05 -6.76
N GLN A 74 19.56 -0.44 -6.86
CA GLN A 74 20.58 0.40 -7.50
C GLN A 74 20.23 0.55 -8.99
N SER A 75 20.38 1.79 -9.48
CA SER A 75 20.21 2.27 -10.85
C SER A 75 18.78 2.44 -11.36
N VAL A 76 18.26 3.67 -11.25
CA VAL A 76 17.70 4.38 -12.40
C VAL A 76 18.13 5.84 -12.29
N ASP A 77 19.02 6.22 -13.22
CA ASP A 77 19.42 7.59 -13.54
C ASP A 77 18.19 8.47 -13.76
N ASP A 78 18.29 9.73 -13.32
CA ASP A 78 17.37 10.83 -13.59
C ASP A 78 15.91 10.66 -13.15
N TYR A 79 15.59 10.98 -11.88
CA TYR A 79 14.45 11.84 -11.48
C TYR A 79 14.48 11.98 -9.94
N SER A 80 14.88 13.15 -9.43
CA SER A 80 14.95 13.41 -7.99
C SER A 80 14.35 14.76 -7.66
N TYR A 81 13.31 14.78 -6.81
CA TYR A 81 13.49 15.30 -5.45
C TYR A 81 12.28 14.96 -4.55
N THR A 82 12.55 14.65 -3.29
CA THR A 82 11.61 14.49 -2.15
C THR A 82 10.87 13.15 -1.96
N THR A 83 10.65 12.31 -2.98
CA THR A 83 9.90 11.04 -2.76
C THR A 83 10.78 9.85 -2.32
N ASP A 84 12.10 9.97 -2.44
CA ASP A 84 13.01 8.82 -2.42
C ASP A 84 13.47 8.37 -1.02
N SER A 85 13.39 9.26 -0.01
CA SER A 85 13.78 8.92 1.37
C SER A 85 12.79 7.96 2.03
N ALA A 86 11.48 8.16 1.85
CA ALA A 86 10.43 7.30 2.43
C ALA A 86 10.33 5.92 1.76
N ARG A 87 10.80 5.80 0.51
CA ARG A 87 10.86 4.51 -0.20
C ARG A 87 12.01 3.62 0.29
N SER A 88 13.05 4.22 0.86
CA SER A 88 14.29 3.56 1.26
C SER A 88 14.29 3.08 2.71
N SER A 89 13.25 3.35 3.50
CA SER A 89 13.24 3.08 4.95
C SER A 89 12.40 1.88 5.38
N GLY A 90 11.72 1.19 4.44
CA GLY A 90 10.76 0.13 4.81
C GLY A 90 9.55 0.68 5.59
N GLU A 91 9.33 1.99 5.57
CA GLU A 91 8.24 2.65 6.29
C GLU A 91 6.90 2.49 5.54
N LEU A 92 5.80 2.55 6.28
CA LEU A 92 4.46 2.60 5.69
C LEU A 92 4.26 3.96 4.99
N TYR A 93 4.28 3.97 3.67
CA TYR A 93 4.03 5.17 2.86
C TYR A 93 2.94 4.95 1.83
N LEU A 94 2.19 6.02 1.58
CA LEU A 94 1.18 6.08 0.53
C LEU A 94 1.84 6.69 -0.71
N THR A 95 1.78 6.00 -1.85
CA THR A 95 2.31 6.56 -3.09
C THR A 95 1.42 7.68 -3.63
N PRO A 96 1.97 8.59 -4.47
CA PRO A 96 1.17 9.58 -5.17
C PRO A 96 0.05 8.97 -6.02
N GLN A 97 0.29 7.79 -6.63
CA GLN A 97 -0.70 7.09 -7.45
C GLN A 97 -1.83 6.51 -6.60
N GLU A 98 -1.51 5.81 -5.51
CA GLU A 98 -2.53 5.30 -4.57
C GLU A 98 -3.34 6.45 -3.97
N LEU A 99 -2.70 7.57 -3.65
CA LEU A 99 -3.41 8.76 -3.19
C LEU A 99 -4.32 9.34 -4.28
N ALA A 100 -3.92 9.28 -5.54
CA ALA A 100 -4.76 9.71 -6.66
C ALA A 100 -5.97 8.79 -6.85
N ASP A 101 -5.81 7.47 -6.73
CA ASP A 101 -6.89 6.49 -6.80
C ASP A 101 -7.91 6.66 -5.64
N LEU A 102 -7.41 7.06 -4.47
CA LEU A 102 -8.24 7.31 -3.29
C LEU A 102 -8.90 8.69 -3.29
N ARG A 103 -8.28 9.68 -3.96
CA ARG A 103 -8.81 11.03 -4.06
C ARG A 103 -10.03 11.06 -4.98
N PRO A 104 -11.05 11.86 -4.67
CA PRO A 104 -12.13 12.10 -5.61
C PRO A 104 -11.52 12.67 -6.89
N ALA A 105 -11.89 12.13 -8.05
CA ALA A 105 -11.41 12.59 -9.34
C ALA A 105 -11.82 14.06 -9.55
N VAL A 106 -10.96 14.99 -9.14
CA VAL A 106 -11.04 16.39 -9.55
C VAL A 106 -10.45 16.45 -10.96
N GLY A 107 -11.24 15.99 -11.94
CA GLY A 107 -10.96 16.15 -13.36
C GLY A 107 -9.67 15.48 -13.89
N GLY A 108 -9.58 14.16 -13.88
CA GLY A 108 -8.48 13.46 -14.55
C GLY A 108 -8.63 11.95 -14.48
N ARG A 109 -8.91 11.32 -15.63
CA ARG A 109 -9.18 9.89 -15.77
C ARG A 109 -7.88 9.10 -15.58
N ALA A 110 -7.83 8.19 -14.60
CA ALA A 110 -6.80 7.15 -14.55
C ALA A 110 -7.37 5.89 -13.88
N PHE A 111 -8.10 5.09 -14.63
CA PHE A 111 -8.39 3.70 -14.27
C PHE A 111 -7.39 2.83 -15.05
N SER A 112 -6.35 2.31 -14.38
CA SER A 112 -5.60 1.17 -14.92
C SER A 112 -6.15 -0.09 -14.30
N ILE A 113 -7.28 -0.54 -14.85
CA ILE A 113 -7.73 -1.91 -14.71
C ILE A 113 -6.75 -2.73 -15.54
N VAL A 114 -6.10 -3.73 -14.94
CA VAL A 114 -5.34 -4.74 -15.68
C VAL A 114 -6.34 -5.80 -16.13
N PRO A 115 -6.73 -5.90 -17.41
CA PRO A 115 -7.35 -7.12 -17.90
C PRO A 115 -6.22 -8.09 -18.26
N GLY A 116 -6.28 -9.30 -17.68
CA GLY A 116 -5.43 -10.41 -18.05
C GLY A 116 -5.40 -10.61 -19.57
N SER A 117 -4.19 -10.81 -20.10
CA SER A 117 -3.99 -11.13 -21.52
C SER A 117 -4.53 -12.53 -21.85
N PRO A 118 -5.01 -12.74 -23.10
CA PRO A 118 -5.56 -13.99 -23.61
C PRO A 118 -4.52 -15.07 -23.87
#